data_AF-A0A241WHE4-F1
#
_entry.id   AF-A0A241WHE4-F1
#
_cell.length_a   1.000
_cell.length_b   1.000
_cell.length_c   1.000
_cell.angle_alpha   90.00
_cell.angle_beta   90.00
_cell.angle_gamma   90.00
#
_symmetry.space_group_name_H-M   'P 1'
#
loop_
_entity.id
_entity.type
_entity.pdbx_description
1 polymer ?
#
loop_
_entity_poly.entity_id
_entity_poly.type
_entity_poly.pdbx_seq_one_letter_code
_entity_poly.pdbx_strand_id
1 'polypeptide(L)'
;MYIDSAGGLSLSSGTVGTGGYADFIRTENQRPGLNLEFAINNKGLLQAGANGRLVNGIVQLGVSDINSSLLGNAGRTGSPTNNSIVGSTGVKLKITGEFTNDLDVKNGLITADKATTLELSNGGAFGYGFRFENITPLVTRTGLTGSETGDVALSTARGGLDMDGIYLNLVDSNLLKLPENKNLTGVSLGGANKLATLSDFDQIIAATAAGATNPNSAVLALRGVNFAALSRRGQFIATPDVTDASKLPSSTPSKWGLGLPIYNLNANVAFYGKQSSGLVDKIISKNNVGSDVYAPTVTGITGSERIGFSAALSTQGVSTDGTKSTSIMLIDGGDNTNYNQAGSIKSTPTDYYIGLRNIDMLLNGYGSIGLENGQLNVSMPSLKMIIAAQLAAGYLPGAKYKTCPTTGGCYAPSNGFTTNNDVLAGLKIKLNGGINFALVPRALLTDQSQLVNGTNALNVVGLMNLNSSQPLNNVLQLSDPDGSTIGLDNLSGAVGFDNSIAINKDNVGFNFSFIFNPDKSKEGVFRARDLNLYPATTTGGVTTVGNPQRLGEIAITGGRLNSSMSIIPRDTSFNFN
;
A
#
# COMPACT_ATOMS: atom_id res chain seq x y z
N MET A 1 28.43 1.77 17.81
CA MET A 1 28.90 2.31 16.52
C MET A 1 30.19 1.60 16.15
N TYR A 2 30.31 1.11 14.93
CA TYR A 2 31.52 0.46 14.42
C TYR A 2 31.63 0.69 12.90
N ILE A 3 32.80 0.40 12.32
CA ILE A 3 33.00 0.39 10.87
C ILE A 3 33.03 -1.06 10.42
N ASP A 4 32.11 -1.42 9.52
CA ASP A 4 32.07 -2.71 8.85
C ASP A 4 32.86 -2.61 7.53
N SER A 5 33.75 -3.57 7.26
CA SER A 5 34.55 -3.56 6.03
C SER A 5 33.70 -3.77 4.77
N ALA A 6 32.53 -4.40 4.91
CA ALA A 6 31.61 -4.64 3.78
C ALA A 6 30.53 -3.56 3.65
N GLY A 7 30.00 -3.05 4.76
CA GLY A 7 28.85 -2.14 4.77
C GLY A 7 29.12 -0.71 5.26
N GLY A 8 30.34 -0.38 5.70
CA GLY A 8 30.71 0.98 6.10
C GLY A 8 30.31 1.35 7.54
N LEU A 9 29.98 2.62 7.77
CA LEU A 9 29.68 3.15 9.09
C LEU A 9 28.35 2.59 9.60
N SER A 10 28.37 1.90 10.74
CA SER A 10 27.24 1.16 11.27
C SER A 10 26.89 1.56 12.71
N LEU A 11 25.60 1.81 12.93
CA LEU A 11 24.96 1.95 14.23
C LEU A 11 24.04 0.75 14.42
N SER A 12 24.27 -0.03 15.47
CA SER A 12 23.44 -1.20 15.78
C SER A 12 22.86 -1.11 17.20
N SER A 13 21.63 -1.61 17.34
CA SER A 13 21.08 -1.99 18.63
C SER A 13 21.44 -3.45 18.95
N GLY A 14 21.30 -3.83 20.22
CA GLY A 14 21.41 -5.22 20.65
C GLY A 14 20.09 -5.98 20.49
N THR A 15 20.09 -7.19 21.04
CA THR A 15 18.95 -8.12 21.06
C THR A 15 18.09 -7.87 22.31
N VAL A 16 16.83 -8.28 22.26
CA VAL A 16 15.93 -8.19 23.43
C VAL A 16 16.54 -8.90 24.63
N GLY A 17 16.57 -8.22 25.80
CA GLY A 17 17.01 -8.79 27.07
C GLY A 17 18.52 -8.79 27.33
N THR A 18 19.37 -8.54 26.31
CA THR A 18 20.84 -8.54 26.46
C THR A 18 21.47 -7.14 26.53
N GLY A 19 20.65 -6.08 26.47
CA GLY A 19 21.09 -4.68 26.46
C GLY A 19 21.32 -4.14 25.04
N GLY A 20 21.16 -2.84 24.85
CA GLY A 20 21.21 -2.16 23.55
C GLY A 20 19.88 -2.25 22.78
N TYR A 21 19.17 -1.13 22.66
CA TYR A 21 17.87 -1.03 21.98
C TYR A 21 17.68 0.40 21.48
N ALA A 22 16.73 0.61 20.56
CA ALA A 22 16.26 1.93 20.17
C ALA A 22 14.83 2.10 20.69
N ASP A 23 14.61 3.11 21.52
CA ASP A 23 13.32 3.38 22.16
C ASP A 23 12.70 4.64 21.51
N PHE A 24 11.47 4.50 21.02
CA PHE A 24 10.63 5.60 20.51
C PHE A 24 9.45 5.83 21.46
N ILE A 25 9.71 5.98 22.76
CA ILE A 25 8.63 6.05 23.75
C ILE A 25 7.82 7.34 23.61
N ARG A 26 6.51 7.24 23.84
CA ARG A 26 5.59 8.39 23.88
C ARG A 26 6.13 9.50 24.78
N THR A 27 5.89 10.72 24.33
CA THR A 27 6.13 11.93 25.12
C THR A 27 5.11 12.05 26.26
N GLU A 28 5.36 12.97 27.20
CA GLU A 28 4.40 13.33 28.27
C GLU A 28 3.02 13.74 27.70
N ASN A 29 3.00 14.32 26.50
CA ASN A 29 1.78 14.70 25.78
C ASN A 29 1.14 13.52 25.03
N GLN A 30 1.52 12.27 25.30
CA GLN A 30 0.99 11.04 24.71
C GLN A 30 1.15 10.88 23.19
N ARG A 31 1.86 11.80 22.53
CA ARG A 31 2.26 11.67 21.12
C ARG A 31 3.33 10.58 20.99
N PRO A 32 3.32 9.80 19.89
CA PRO A 32 4.30 8.73 19.65
C PRO A 32 5.72 9.30 19.61
N GLY A 33 6.71 8.51 20.04
CA GLY A 33 8.10 8.99 20.15
C GLY A 33 8.72 9.32 18.79
N LEU A 34 8.30 8.63 17.72
CA LEU A 34 8.45 9.11 16.35
C LEU A 34 7.10 9.62 15.86
N ASN A 35 7.02 10.90 15.48
CA ASN A 35 5.80 11.55 15.01
C ASN A 35 6.07 12.37 13.74
N LEU A 36 5.52 11.94 12.61
CA LEU A 36 5.59 12.66 11.34
C LEU A 36 4.20 13.22 11.03
N GLU A 37 4.08 14.55 11.01
CA GLU A 37 2.81 15.23 10.81
C GLU A 37 2.87 16.16 9.59
N PHE A 38 1.89 16.01 8.70
CA PHE A 38 1.72 16.84 7.51
C PHE A 38 0.44 17.65 7.66
N ALA A 39 0.58 18.97 7.60
CA ALA A 39 -0.53 19.92 7.66
C ALA A 39 -0.33 21.05 6.65
N ILE A 40 -1.42 21.59 6.12
CA ILE A 40 -1.42 22.72 5.19
C ILE A 40 -2.28 23.82 5.81
N ASN A 41 -1.70 25.00 6.08
CA ASN A 41 -2.38 26.11 6.76
C ASN A 41 -3.09 25.67 8.06
N ASN A 42 -2.38 24.91 8.91
CA ASN A 42 -2.88 24.31 10.16
C ASN A 42 -4.02 23.29 9.99
N LYS A 43 -4.40 22.94 8.76
CA LYS A 43 -5.34 21.85 8.47
C LYS A 43 -4.56 20.56 8.32
N GLY A 44 -4.84 19.60 9.18
CA GLY A 44 -4.21 18.29 9.14
C GLY A 44 -4.51 17.53 7.86
N LEU A 45 -3.48 16.93 7.28
CA LEU A 45 -3.59 16.04 6.13
C LEU A 45 -3.37 14.58 6.53
N LEU A 46 -2.26 14.28 7.20
CA LEU A 46 -1.90 12.95 7.65
C LEU A 46 -0.87 13.03 8.78
N GLN A 47 -0.94 12.10 9.71
CA GLN A 47 0.04 11.84 10.74
C GLN A 47 0.42 10.36 10.69
N ALA A 48 1.71 10.06 10.73
CA ALA A 48 2.25 8.72 10.92
C ALA A 48 3.11 8.71 12.18
N GLY A 49 2.97 7.67 12.99
CA GLY A 49 3.66 7.57 14.27
C GLY A 49 4.21 6.17 14.55
N ALA A 50 5.27 6.10 15.35
CA ALA A 50 5.76 4.88 15.94
C ALA A 50 6.08 5.08 17.42
N ASN A 51 5.68 4.11 18.24
CA ASN A 51 6.02 4.04 19.66
C ASN A 51 6.60 2.68 20.02
N GLY A 52 7.45 2.65 21.05
CA GLY A 52 7.93 1.41 21.66
C GLY A 52 9.39 1.11 21.35
N ARG A 53 9.79 -0.12 21.64
CA ARG A 53 11.18 -0.58 21.54
C ARG A 53 11.43 -1.34 20.25
N LEU A 54 12.52 -0.96 19.57
CA LEU A 54 13.08 -1.66 18.43
C LEU A 54 14.40 -2.35 18.85
N VAL A 55 14.56 -3.57 18.37
CA VAL A 55 15.74 -4.43 18.62
C VAL A 55 16.30 -4.97 17.32
N ASN A 56 17.52 -5.52 17.37
CA ASN A 56 18.26 -5.96 16.18
C ASN A 56 18.27 -4.87 15.07
N GLY A 57 18.25 -3.61 15.50
CA GLY A 57 18.19 -2.44 14.65
C GLY A 57 19.55 -2.13 14.07
N ILE A 58 19.61 -1.82 12.78
CA ILE A 58 20.84 -1.40 12.11
C ILE A 58 20.53 -0.17 11.26
N VAL A 59 21.32 0.89 11.44
CA VAL A 59 21.44 1.99 10.48
C VAL A 59 22.87 1.98 9.98
N GLN A 60 23.05 1.77 8.68
CA GLN A 60 24.36 1.61 8.08
C GLN A 60 24.48 2.47 6.82
N LEU A 61 25.57 3.24 6.73
CA LEU A 61 25.92 4.07 5.58
C LEU A 61 27.25 3.60 5.00
N GLY A 62 27.23 3.18 3.74
CA GLY A 62 28.42 2.67 3.07
C GLY A 62 28.39 2.89 1.57
N VAL A 63 29.40 2.32 0.91
CA VAL A 63 29.44 2.18 -0.54
C VAL A 63 29.12 0.74 -0.90
N SER A 64 28.31 0.53 -1.93
CA SER A 64 28.04 -0.80 -2.47
C SER A 64 28.53 -0.85 -3.90
N ASP A 65 29.15 -1.98 -4.27
CA ASP A 65 29.20 -2.37 -5.67
C ASP A 65 27.75 -2.60 -6.11
N ILE A 66 27.32 -1.77 -7.05
CA ILE A 66 25.99 -1.86 -7.63
C ILE A 66 26.17 -2.41 -9.04
N ASN A 67 25.43 -3.48 -9.35
CA ASN A 67 25.31 -3.93 -10.73
C ASN A 67 24.93 -2.71 -11.59
N SER A 68 25.56 -2.56 -12.76
CA SER A 68 25.67 -1.33 -13.56
C SER A 68 24.36 -0.77 -14.14
N SER A 69 23.20 -1.06 -13.54
CA SER A 69 21.87 -0.69 -14.02
C SER A 69 20.87 -0.38 -12.88
N LEU A 70 21.34 -0.04 -11.66
CA LEU A 70 20.44 0.27 -10.53
C LEU A 70 19.30 1.22 -10.93
N LEU A 71 19.62 2.28 -11.66
CA LEU A 71 18.65 3.25 -12.21
C LEU A 71 18.47 3.11 -13.74
N GLY A 72 19.10 2.13 -14.36
CA GLY A 72 19.21 2.00 -15.81
C GLY A 72 20.33 2.85 -16.41
N ASN A 73 20.23 3.09 -17.71
CA ASN A 73 21.22 3.83 -18.50
C ASN A 73 20.77 5.28 -18.72
N ALA A 74 21.75 6.19 -18.78
CA ALA A 74 21.50 7.61 -18.95
C ALA A 74 20.93 7.90 -20.35
N GLY A 75 19.87 8.70 -20.40
CA GLY A 75 19.30 9.24 -21.62
C GLY A 75 19.43 10.77 -21.62
N ARG A 76 20.25 11.31 -22.51
CA ARG A 76 20.35 12.78 -22.72
C ARG A 76 19.66 13.13 -24.03
N THR A 77 18.79 14.14 -24.01
CA THR A 77 18.11 14.68 -25.22
C THR A 77 17.27 13.65 -26.00
N GLY A 78 16.76 12.60 -25.34
CA GLY A 78 15.89 11.60 -25.97
C GLY A 78 16.60 10.42 -26.64
N SER A 79 17.94 10.31 -26.53
CA SER A 79 18.69 9.15 -27.04
C SER A 79 19.32 8.37 -25.87
N PRO A 80 19.03 7.07 -25.73
CA PRO A 80 19.65 6.24 -24.70
C PRO A 80 21.15 6.10 -24.97
N THR A 81 21.96 6.25 -23.93
CA THR A 81 23.40 5.93 -23.96
C THR A 81 23.62 4.55 -23.36
N ASN A 82 24.81 3.96 -23.57
CA ASN A 82 25.21 2.74 -22.87
C ASN A 82 25.78 3.03 -21.46
N ASN A 83 25.85 4.29 -21.05
CA ASN A 83 26.42 4.69 -19.76
C ASN A 83 25.39 4.49 -18.65
N SER A 84 25.80 3.88 -17.54
CA SER A 84 24.95 3.75 -16.34
C SER A 84 24.70 5.12 -15.72
N ILE A 85 23.49 5.35 -15.18
CA ILE A 85 23.15 6.60 -14.48
C ILE A 85 23.99 6.78 -13.20
N VAL A 86 24.31 5.69 -12.51
CA VAL A 86 25.00 5.71 -11.21
C VAL A 86 26.40 5.09 -11.25
N GLY A 87 26.78 4.47 -12.37
CA GLY A 87 28.06 3.76 -12.48
C GLY A 87 28.04 2.41 -11.76
N SER A 88 29.23 1.94 -11.36
CA SER A 88 29.44 0.64 -10.68
C SER A 88 29.48 0.72 -9.15
N THR A 89 29.52 1.93 -8.58
CA THR A 89 29.56 2.15 -7.13
C THR A 89 28.59 3.28 -6.75
N GLY A 90 27.98 3.19 -5.57
CA GLY A 90 27.08 4.23 -5.07
C GLY A 90 26.96 4.24 -3.56
N VAL A 91 26.51 5.37 -3.01
CA VAL A 91 26.20 5.50 -1.58
C VAL A 91 24.92 4.73 -1.28
N LYS A 92 25.01 3.80 -0.33
CA LYS A 92 23.92 2.94 0.11
C LYS A 92 23.65 3.19 1.58
N LEU A 93 22.38 3.43 1.89
CA LEU A 93 21.85 3.43 3.24
C LEU A 93 21.06 2.13 3.48
N LYS A 94 21.32 1.49 4.61
CA LYS A 94 20.58 0.34 5.12
C LYS A 94 19.90 0.72 6.43
N ILE A 95 18.63 0.38 6.55
CA ILE A 95 17.83 0.51 7.77
C ILE A 95 17.10 -0.80 8.01
N THR A 96 17.38 -1.45 9.12
CA THR A 96 16.65 -2.67 9.55
C THR A 96 16.26 -2.58 11.01
N GLY A 97 15.26 -3.34 11.41
CA GLY A 97 14.89 -3.47 12.81
C GLY A 97 13.67 -4.36 13.04
N GLU A 98 13.65 -4.97 14.21
CA GLU A 98 12.57 -5.84 14.67
C GLU A 98 11.72 -5.15 15.73
N PHE A 99 10.41 -5.30 15.59
CA PHE A 99 9.42 -4.74 16.49
C PHE A 99 9.16 -5.68 17.65
N THR A 100 9.24 -5.13 18.86
CA THR A 100 8.84 -5.88 20.06
C THR A 100 7.32 -5.98 20.15
N ASN A 101 6.80 -7.05 20.74
CA ASN A 101 5.36 -7.33 20.78
C ASN A 101 4.89 -7.95 22.10
N ASP A 102 3.62 -8.34 22.15
CA ASP A 102 3.00 -8.88 23.36
C ASP A 102 3.64 -10.20 23.84
N LEU A 103 4.27 -10.97 22.96
CA LEU A 103 5.03 -12.16 23.35
C LEU A 103 6.26 -11.78 24.18
N ASP A 104 6.94 -10.69 23.82
CA ASP A 104 8.08 -10.17 24.59
C ASP A 104 7.63 -9.66 25.98
N VAL A 105 6.45 -9.01 26.06
CA VAL A 105 5.84 -8.59 27.33
C VAL A 105 5.52 -9.80 28.20
N LYS A 106 4.85 -10.80 27.63
CA LYS A 106 4.45 -12.03 28.32
C LYS A 106 5.65 -12.82 28.86
N ASN A 107 6.76 -12.80 28.13
CA ASN A 107 8.00 -13.44 28.55
C ASN A 107 8.82 -12.60 29.55
N GLY A 108 8.29 -11.45 30.01
CA GLY A 108 8.96 -10.58 30.98
C GLY A 108 10.18 -9.85 30.43
N LEU A 109 10.32 -9.75 29.10
CA LEU A 109 11.48 -9.14 28.45
C LEU A 109 11.36 -7.61 28.33
N ILE A 110 10.12 -7.11 28.30
CA ILE A 110 9.78 -5.68 28.25
C ILE A 110 8.48 -5.42 29.04
N THR A 111 8.21 -4.15 29.33
CA THR A 111 6.91 -3.69 29.86
C THR A 111 5.95 -3.36 28.71
N ALA A 112 4.64 -3.34 28.98
CA ALA A 112 3.61 -3.18 27.94
C ALA A 112 3.71 -1.86 27.16
N ASP A 113 4.13 -0.77 27.80
CA ASP A 113 4.38 0.55 27.18
C ASP A 113 5.52 0.54 26.16
N LYS A 114 6.38 -0.48 26.21
CA LYS A 114 7.53 -0.65 25.33
C LYS A 114 7.24 -1.57 24.15
N ALA A 115 6.10 -2.26 24.09
CA ALA A 115 5.70 -3.00 22.90
C ALA A 115 5.52 -2.03 21.73
N THR A 116 5.99 -2.43 20.54
CA THR A 116 5.93 -1.54 19.38
C THR A 116 4.48 -1.34 18.92
N THR A 117 4.11 -0.08 18.73
CA THR A 117 2.84 0.31 18.11
C THR A 117 3.10 1.28 16.95
N LEU A 118 2.39 1.12 15.85
CA LEU A 118 2.42 2.07 14.73
C LEU A 118 1.09 2.82 14.69
N GLU A 119 1.09 4.07 14.23
CA GLU A 119 -0.10 4.92 14.21
C GLU A 119 -0.26 5.58 12.86
N LEU A 120 -1.49 5.62 12.35
CA LEU A 120 -1.90 6.43 11.22
C LEU A 120 -3.11 7.25 11.65
N SER A 121 -3.02 8.56 11.52
CA SER A 121 -4.03 9.49 12.03
C SER A 121 -4.13 10.71 11.10
N ASN A 122 -5.11 11.57 11.35
CA ASN A 122 -5.12 12.90 10.77
C ASN A 122 -4.22 13.84 11.57
N GLY A 123 -3.54 14.77 10.88
CA GLY A 123 -2.79 15.84 11.54
C GLY A 123 -3.69 16.90 12.19
N GLY A 124 -3.07 17.87 12.87
CA GLY A 124 -3.73 19.02 13.50
C GLY A 124 -4.43 18.71 14.82
N ALA A 125 -5.16 19.70 15.34
CA ALA A 125 -5.88 19.63 16.61
C ALA A 125 -7.19 18.82 16.50
N PHE A 126 -7.56 18.07 17.54
CA PHE A 126 -8.79 17.29 17.65
C PHE A 126 -8.99 16.28 16.50
N GLY A 127 -8.18 15.24 16.40
CA GLY A 127 -8.25 14.21 15.36
C GLY A 127 -8.56 12.83 15.90
N TYR A 128 -9.08 11.96 15.03
CA TYR A 128 -9.04 10.51 15.24
C TYR A 128 -7.98 9.86 14.37
N GLY A 129 -7.48 8.72 14.83
CA GLY A 129 -6.55 7.88 14.13
C GLY A 129 -6.75 6.41 14.46
N PHE A 130 -5.82 5.61 13.98
CA PHE A 130 -5.79 4.18 14.15
C PHE A 130 -4.39 3.74 14.57
N ARG A 131 -4.33 2.90 15.60
CA ARG A 131 -3.11 2.30 16.13
C ARG A 131 -3.07 0.81 15.79
N PHE A 132 -1.93 0.39 15.29
CA PHE A 132 -1.54 -0.99 15.04
C PHE A 132 -0.75 -1.50 16.24
N GLU A 133 -1.20 -2.59 16.84
CA GLU A 133 -0.61 -3.20 18.03
C GLU A 133 -0.41 -4.71 17.85
N ASN A 134 0.42 -5.29 18.73
CA ASN A 134 0.83 -6.68 18.68
C ASN A 134 1.32 -7.06 17.28
N ILE A 135 2.43 -6.42 16.87
CA ILE A 135 2.98 -6.55 15.54
C ILE A 135 3.80 -7.85 15.45
N THR A 136 3.34 -8.78 14.63
CA THR A 136 3.90 -10.14 14.48
C THR A 136 4.30 -10.42 13.04
N PRO A 137 5.13 -11.44 12.75
CA PRO A 137 5.38 -11.87 11.38
C PRO A 137 4.14 -12.52 10.73
N LEU A 138 4.21 -12.72 9.40
CA LEU A 138 3.16 -13.42 8.63
C LEU A 138 2.93 -14.85 9.13
N VAL A 139 4.03 -15.59 9.26
CA VAL A 139 4.04 -17.00 9.63
C VAL A 139 4.19 -17.14 11.14
N THR A 140 3.18 -17.71 11.81
CA THR A 140 3.23 -17.89 13.28
C THR A 140 3.97 -19.16 13.70
N ARG A 141 4.11 -20.14 12.79
CA ARG A 141 4.86 -21.39 12.95
C ARG A 141 5.49 -21.82 11.64
N THR A 142 6.76 -22.19 11.69
CA THR A 142 7.56 -22.57 10.52
C THR A 142 7.64 -24.07 10.35
N GLY A 143 7.78 -24.54 9.10
CA GLY A 143 7.99 -25.95 8.78
C GLY A 143 6.73 -26.82 8.82
N LEU A 144 5.53 -26.21 8.88
CA LEU A 144 4.27 -26.94 8.85
C LEU A 144 3.88 -27.32 7.43
N THR A 145 3.50 -28.58 7.26
CA THR A 145 2.98 -29.16 6.02
C THR A 145 1.46 -29.22 6.00
N GLY A 146 0.80 -28.99 7.15
CA GLY A 146 -0.65 -29.14 7.31
C GLY A 146 -1.08 -30.57 7.66
N SER A 147 -0.13 -31.43 8.03
CA SER A 147 -0.39 -32.83 8.47
C SER A 147 -0.13 -33.04 9.97
N GLU A 148 0.35 -32.00 10.66
CA GLU A 148 0.77 -32.08 12.05
C GLU A 148 -0.43 -32.20 13.01
N THR A 149 -0.40 -33.20 13.87
CA THR A 149 -1.46 -33.49 14.85
C THR A 149 -1.05 -33.15 16.29
N GLY A 150 0.25 -32.95 16.56
CA GLY A 150 0.80 -32.57 17.86
C GLY A 150 0.81 -31.06 18.13
N ASP A 151 1.15 -30.67 19.35
CA ASP A 151 1.36 -29.27 19.67
C ASP A 151 2.71 -28.78 19.13
N VAL A 152 2.66 -27.76 18.27
CA VAL A 152 3.85 -27.11 17.71
C VAL A 152 4.00 -25.73 18.34
N ALA A 153 5.21 -25.42 18.83
CA ALA A 153 5.52 -24.15 19.46
C ALA A 153 5.38 -22.97 18.47
N LEU A 154 5.04 -21.79 19.00
CA LEU A 154 5.06 -20.55 18.22
C LEU A 154 6.50 -20.18 17.82
N SER A 155 6.62 -19.54 16.66
CA SER A 155 7.86 -18.90 16.25
C SER A 155 8.26 -17.79 17.21
N THR A 156 9.55 -17.65 17.47
CA THR A 156 10.15 -16.53 18.20
C THR A 156 10.52 -15.36 17.29
N ALA A 157 10.26 -15.47 15.98
CA ALA A 157 10.51 -14.41 15.02
C ALA A 157 9.63 -13.18 15.28
N ARG A 158 10.17 -12.00 14.99
CA ARG A 158 9.46 -10.72 15.11
C ARG A 158 9.07 -10.18 13.74
N GLY A 159 8.00 -9.40 13.72
CA GLY A 159 7.72 -8.52 12.58
C GLY A 159 8.75 -7.40 12.57
N GLY A 160 9.02 -6.82 11.40
CA GLY A 160 10.05 -5.80 11.30
C GLY A 160 10.09 -5.10 9.95
N LEU A 161 11.04 -4.18 9.85
CA LEU A 161 11.40 -3.46 8.64
C LEU A 161 12.80 -3.87 8.23
N ASP A 162 12.97 -4.17 6.96
CA ASP A 162 14.26 -4.45 6.34
C ASP A 162 14.38 -3.67 5.02
N MET A 163 15.25 -2.66 5.02
CA MET A 163 15.55 -1.80 3.89
C MET A 163 17.05 -1.84 3.63
N ASP A 164 17.52 -2.81 2.85
CA ASP A 164 18.93 -2.99 2.52
C ASP A 164 19.25 -2.52 1.09
N GLY A 165 19.03 -1.25 0.81
CA GLY A 165 19.15 -0.72 -0.56
C GLY A 165 18.47 0.62 -0.78
N ILE A 166 18.76 1.60 0.08
CA ILE A 166 18.33 2.98 -0.10
C ILE A 166 19.47 3.75 -0.77
N TYR A 167 19.20 4.35 -1.93
CA TYR A 167 20.20 5.06 -2.72
C TYR A 167 19.71 6.47 -3.04
N LEU A 168 20.58 7.47 -2.86
CA LEU A 168 20.32 8.86 -3.21
C LEU A 168 21.29 9.28 -4.32
N ASN A 169 20.76 9.82 -5.41
CA ASN A 169 21.56 10.22 -6.58
C ASN A 169 21.07 11.55 -7.15
N LEU A 170 21.99 12.31 -7.75
CA LEU A 170 21.67 13.41 -8.65
C LEU A 170 21.72 12.89 -10.07
N VAL A 171 20.67 13.12 -10.84
CA VAL A 171 20.47 12.50 -12.16
C VAL A 171 20.14 13.55 -13.21
N ASP A 172 20.89 13.53 -14.30
CA ASP A 172 20.63 14.23 -15.57
C ASP A 172 20.22 13.20 -16.63
N SER A 173 18.98 12.73 -16.53
CA SER A 173 18.36 11.76 -17.45
C SER A 173 16.86 12.04 -17.54
N ASN A 174 16.22 11.70 -18.66
CA ASN A 174 14.76 11.75 -18.78
C ASN A 174 14.07 10.43 -18.41
N LEU A 175 14.84 9.34 -18.29
CA LEU A 175 14.34 8.00 -18.01
C LEU A 175 15.12 7.36 -16.85
N LEU A 176 14.40 6.62 -16.01
CA LEU A 176 14.90 5.67 -15.03
C LEU A 176 14.30 4.28 -15.31
N LYS A 177 14.97 3.24 -14.83
CA LYS A 177 14.45 1.87 -14.85
C LYS A 177 14.09 1.42 -13.44
N LEU A 178 12.90 0.86 -13.30
CA LEU A 178 12.51 0.09 -12.12
C LEU A 178 12.87 -1.39 -12.34
N PRO A 179 13.30 -2.14 -11.31
CA PRO A 179 13.45 -3.58 -11.42
C PRO A 179 12.17 -4.27 -11.91
N GLU A 180 12.30 -5.24 -12.80
CA GLU A 180 11.17 -6.01 -13.32
C GLU A 180 10.52 -6.85 -12.21
N ASN A 181 9.20 -6.78 -12.10
CA ASN A 181 8.42 -7.80 -11.40
C ASN A 181 7.99 -8.89 -12.39
N LYS A 182 8.73 -10.02 -12.38
CA LYS A 182 8.49 -11.19 -13.24
C LYS A 182 7.15 -11.88 -13.00
N ASN A 183 6.62 -11.83 -11.78
CA ASN A 183 5.29 -12.40 -11.50
C ASN A 183 4.22 -11.58 -12.23
N LEU A 184 4.32 -10.25 -12.16
CA LEU A 184 3.37 -9.34 -12.80
C LEU A 184 3.44 -9.40 -14.33
N THR A 185 4.64 -9.50 -14.93
CA THR A 185 4.80 -9.71 -16.39
C THR A 185 4.36 -11.11 -16.84
N GLY A 186 4.35 -12.08 -15.92
CA GLY A 186 3.81 -13.42 -16.15
C GLY A 186 2.30 -13.48 -16.31
N VAL A 187 1.54 -12.57 -15.65
CA VAL A 187 0.07 -12.59 -15.61
C VAL A 187 -0.54 -12.40 -17.01
N SER A 188 -1.35 -13.37 -17.44
CA SER A 188 -2.09 -13.33 -18.70
C SER A 188 -3.41 -12.57 -18.57
N LEU A 189 -3.74 -11.79 -19.61
CA LEU A 189 -5.06 -11.19 -19.86
C LEU A 189 -5.90 -12.02 -20.87
N GLY A 190 -5.44 -13.22 -21.22
CA GLY A 190 -6.01 -14.08 -22.26
C GLY A 190 -5.24 -14.03 -23.58
N GLY A 191 -5.11 -15.19 -24.23
CA GLY A 191 -4.28 -15.36 -25.42
C GLY A 191 -2.80 -15.01 -25.17
N ALA A 192 -2.20 -14.21 -26.06
CA ALA A 192 -0.81 -13.74 -25.93
C ALA A 192 -0.65 -12.48 -25.08
N ASN A 193 -1.74 -11.88 -24.60
CA ASN A 193 -1.71 -10.57 -23.93
C ASN A 193 -1.26 -10.70 -22.47
N LYS A 194 -0.41 -9.77 -22.04
CA LYS A 194 0.12 -9.71 -20.67
C LYS A 194 -0.40 -8.49 -19.93
N LEU A 195 -0.57 -8.64 -18.62
CA LEU A 195 -1.00 -7.57 -17.74
C LEU A 195 0.06 -6.45 -17.70
N ALA A 196 1.33 -6.81 -17.48
CA ALA A 196 2.48 -5.91 -17.58
C ALA A 196 3.46 -6.36 -18.66
N THR A 197 4.19 -5.40 -19.22
CA THR A 197 5.30 -5.61 -20.15
C THR A 197 6.57 -4.96 -19.61
N LEU A 198 7.74 -5.29 -20.17
CA LEU A 198 9.02 -4.72 -19.71
C LEU A 198 9.05 -3.19 -19.81
N SER A 199 8.40 -2.60 -20.81
CA SER A 199 8.33 -1.15 -20.98
C SER A 199 7.42 -0.45 -19.96
N ASP A 200 6.62 -1.20 -19.19
CA ASP A 200 5.83 -0.61 -18.10
C ASP A 200 6.71 -0.23 -16.89
N PHE A 201 7.90 -0.86 -16.75
CA PHE A 201 8.90 -0.56 -15.71
C PHE A 201 9.82 0.62 -16.08
N ASP A 202 9.59 1.23 -17.24
CA ASP A 202 10.30 2.42 -17.70
C ASP A 202 9.67 3.65 -17.08
N GLN A 203 10.41 4.33 -16.21
CA GLN A 203 9.95 5.50 -15.49
C GLN A 203 10.44 6.76 -16.18
N ILE A 204 9.51 7.55 -16.71
CA ILE A 204 9.80 8.87 -17.27
C ILE A 204 9.92 9.87 -16.11
N ILE A 205 11.02 10.63 -16.02
CA ILE A 205 11.19 11.70 -15.02
C ILE A 205 10.36 12.92 -15.43
N ALA A 206 10.53 13.34 -16.68
CA ALA A 206 9.82 14.44 -17.30
C ALA A 206 9.71 14.18 -18.80
N ALA A 207 8.55 14.46 -19.39
CA ALA A 207 8.38 14.45 -20.84
C ALA A 207 9.07 15.68 -21.45
N THR A 208 10.39 15.62 -21.61
CA THR A 208 11.17 16.63 -22.31
C THR A 208 11.13 16.35 -23.81
N ALA A 209 10.96 17.40 -24.61
CA ALA A 209 11.07 17.28 -26.06
C ALA A 209 12.47 16.82 -26.46
N ALA A 210 12.59 16.09 -27.57
CA ALA A 210 13.90 15.73 -28.13
C ALA A 210 14.76 16.98 -28.34
N GLY A 211 16.03 16.93 -27.94
CA GLY A 211 16.93 18.09 -27.99
C GLY A 211 16.80 19.11 -26.85
N ALA A 212 15.79 19.01 -25.97
CA ALA A 212 15.70 19.84 -24.77
C ALA A 212 16.57 19.29 -23.63
N THR A 213 17.06 20.19 -22.78
CA THR A 213 17.81 19.82 -21.56
C THR A 213 16.89 19.08 -20.58
N ASN A 214 17.37 17.98 -20.00
CA ASN A 214 16.65 17.30 -18.94
C ASN A 214 16.65 18.14 -17.66
N PRO A 215 15.62 18.02 -16.79
CA PRO A 215 15.72 18.61 -15.47
C PRO A 215 16.82 17.92 -14.65
N ASN A 216 17.62 18.71 -13.93
CA ASN A 216 18.48 18.18 -12.88
C ASN A 216 17.57 17.65 -11.76
N SER A 217 17.63 16.34 -11.53
CA SER A 217 16.72 15.66 -10.62
C SER A 217 17.46 15.03 -9.44
N ALA A 218 16.84 15.09 -8.26
CA ALA A 218 17.26 14.29 -7.12
C ALA A 218 16.42 13.00 -7.11
N VAL A 219 17.09 11.85 -7.12
CA VAL A 219 16.47 10.54 -7.19
C VAL A 219 16.75 9.74 -5.93
N LEU A 220 15.68 9.29 -5.28
CA LEU A 220 15.71 8.29 -4.22
C LEU A 220 15.27 6.94 -4.80
N ALA A 221 16.08 5.91 -4.59
CA ALA A 221 15.78 4.54 -5.00
C ALA A 221 15.75 3.60 -3.79
N LEU A 222 14.73 2.75 -3.74
CA LEU A 222 14.56 1.69 -2.76
C LEU A 222 14.63 0.34 -3.47
N ARG A 223 15.40 -0.61 -2.93
CA ARG A 223 15.51 -1.97 -3.46
C ARG A 223 15.17 -3.00 -2.39
N GLY A 224 14.28 -3.93 -2.74
CA GLY A 224 13.98 -5.09 -1.91
C GLY A 224 13.43 -4.80 -0.52
N VAL A 225 12.71 -3.69 -0.32
CA VAL A 225 12.17 -3.33 0.99
C VAL A 225 11.16 -4.38 1.44
N ASN A 226 11.36 -4.90 2.65
CA ASN A 226 10.45 -5.83 3.29
C ASN A 226 9.90 -5.21 4.57
N PHE A 227 8.58 -5.09 4.64
CA PHE A 227 7.84 -4.82 5.87
C PHE A 227 7.04 -6.07 6.20
N ALA A 228 7.67 -7.00 6.92
CA ALA A 228 7.10 -8.32 7.22
C ALA A 228 6.33 -8.29 8.54
N ALA A 229 5.41 -7.34 8.67
CA ALA A 229 4.73 -7.03 9.91
C ALA A 229 3.20 -7.04 9.73
N LEU A 230 2.52 -7.75 10.64
CA LEU A 230 1.07 -7.85 10.73
C LEU A 230 0.60 -7.34 12.09
N SER A 231 -0.37 -6.45 12.09
CA SER A 231 -1.06 -6.05 13.31
C SER A 231 -2.11 -7.11 13.66
N ARG A 232 -2.00 -7.72 14.84
CA ARG A 232 -3.03 -8.65 15.35
C ARG A 232 -4.08 -7.94 16.19
N ARG A 233 -3.79 -6.73 16.64
CA ARG A 233 -4.71 -5.85 17.36
C ARG A 233 -4.74 -4.46 16.74
N GLY A 234 -5.93 -3.92 16.53
CA GLY A 234 -6.17 -2.56 16.05
C GLY A 234 -6.90 -1.75 17.11
N GLN A 235 -6.59 -0.46 17.24
CA GLN A 235 -7.28 0.41 18.20
C GLN A 235 -7.55 1.79 17.59
N PHE A 236 -8.79 2.27 17.71
CA PHE A 236 -9.10 3.66 17.40
C PHE A 236 -8.52 4.56 18.49
N ILE A 237 -7.88 5.64 18.07
CA ILE A 237 -7.24 6.60 18.97
C ILE A 237 -7.75 8.01 18.66
N ALA A 238 -7.68 8.88 19.65
CA ALA A 238 -7.88 10.31 19.48
C ALA A 238 -6.58 11.05 19.81
N THR A 239 -6.43 12.24 19.25
CA THR A 239 -5.32 13.12 19.62
C THR A 239 -5.45 13.55 21.10
N PRO A 240 -4.33 13.86 21.78
CA PRO A 240 -4.32 14.12 23.23
C PRO A 240 -5.17 15.31 23.70
N ASP A 241 -5.49 16.23 22.79
CA ASP A 241 -6.34 17.40 23.01
C ASP A 241 -7.85 17.10 22.99
N VAL A 242 -8.26 15.87 22.61
CA VAL A 242 -9.64 15.38 22.79
C VAL A 242 -9.78 14.87 24.22
N THR A 243 -10.55 15.58 25.05
CA THR A 243 -10.68 15.30 26.49
C THR A 243 -12.11 14.94 26.92
N ASP A 244 -13.11 15.25 26.08
CA ASP A 244 -14.49 14.85 26.32
C ASP A 244 -14.66 13.32 26.22
N ALA A 245 -15.07 12.71 27.33
CA ALA A 245 -15.29 11.26 27.43
C ALA A 245 -16.29 10.72 26.39
N SER A 246 -17.26 11.52 25.94
CA SER A 246 -18.20 11.12 24.89
C SER A 246 -17.54 10.98 23.51
N LYS A 247 -16.41 11.67 23.29
CA LYS A 247 -15.63 11.68 22.05
C LYS A 247 -14.44 10.73 22.09
N LEU A 248 -14.02 10.24 23.25
CA LEU A 248 -12.92 9.28 23.35
C LEU A 248 -13.32 7.89 22.80
N PRO A 249 -12.49 7.25 21.96
CA PRO A 249 -12.69 5.86 21.50
C PRO A 249 -12.74 4.85 22.66
N SER A 250 -13.26 3.65 22.38
CA SER A 250 -13.21 2.52 23.32
C SER A 250 -11.77 2.19 23.77
N SER A 251 -11.58 1.99 25.06
CA SER A 251 -10.32 1.48 25.63
C SER A 251 -10.31 -0.05 25.78
N THR A 252 -11.37 -0.73 25.33
CA THR A 252 -11.46 -2.19 25.40
C THR A 252 -10.44 -2.80 24.43
N PRO A 253 -9.59 -3.76 24.85
CA PRO A 253 -8.64 -4.40 23.95
C PRO A 253 -9.37 -5.11 22.80
N SER A 254 -9.16 -4.63 21.59
CA SER A 254 -9.76 -5.25 20.41
C SER A 254 -9.15 -6.61 20.10
N LYS A 255 -9.98 -7.50 19.54
CA LYS A 255 -9.61 -8.88 19.14
C LYS A 255 -9.49 -9.05 17.63
N TRP A 256 -9.14 -7.99 16.92
CA TRP A 256 -8.99 -7.97 15.48
C TRP A 256 -7.83 -7.03 15.12
N GLY A 257 -7.22 -7.22 13.95
CA GLY A 257 -6.14 -6.36 13.47
C GLY A 257 -6.13 -6.19 11.95
N LEU A 258 -5.28 -5.29 11.47
CA LEU A 258 -5.09 -5.03 10.04
C LEU A 258 -3.66 -5.43 9.64
N GLY A 259 -3.56 -6.41 8.74
CA GLY A 259 -2.32 -6.88 8.15
C GLY A 259 -2.01 -6.11 6.86
N LEU A 260 -0.88 -5.40 6.85
CA LEU A 260 -0.37 -4.67 5.68
C LEU A 260 1.09 -5.06 5.38
N PRO A 261 1.42 -6.37 5.24
CA PRO A 261 2.79 -6.74 4.96
C PRO A 261 3.15 -6.29 3.54
N ILE A 262 4.40 -5.89 3.34
CA ILE A 262 4.94 -5.49 2.04
C ILE A 262 6.19 -6.33 1.77
N TYR A 263 6.23 -6.98 0.61
CA TYR A 263 7.31 -7.85 0.22
C TYR A 263 7.99 -7.37 -1.07
N ASN A 264 9.33 -7.31 -1.02
CA ASN A 264 10.21 -6.96 -2.13
C ASN A 264 9.77 -5.68 -2.86
N LEU A 265 9.52 -4.62 -2.07
CA LEU A 265 9.18 -3.31 -2.59
C LEU A 265 10.43 -2.69 -3.24
N ASN A 266 10.30 -2.39 -4.54
CA ASN A 266 11.26 -1.62 -5.31
C ASN A 266 10.60 -0.30 -5.69
N ALA A 267 11.30 0.81 -5.48
CA ALA A 267 10.77 2.12 -5.82
C ALA A 267 11.86 3.07 -6.32
N ASN A 268 11.45 4.05 -7.11
CA ASN A 268 12.26 5.17 -7.56
C ASN A 268 11.39 6.43 -7.48
N VAL A 269 11.89 7.47 -6.83
CA VAL A 269 11.22 8.77 -6.77
C VAL A 269 12.20 9.84 -7.20
N ALA A 270 11.86 10.60 -8.24
CA ALA A 270 12.64 11.71 -8.75
C ALA A 270 11.91 13.02 -8.47
N PHE A 271 12.65 14.04 -8.05
CA PHE A 271 12.13 15.39 -7.81
C PHE A 271 12.98 16.43 -8.54
N TYR A 272 12.34 17.50 -9.03
CA TYR A 272 13.01 18.62 -9.69
C TYR A 272 12.17 19.90 -9.58
N GLY A 273 12.80 21.06 -9.73
CA GLY A 273 12.10 22.34 -9.80
C GLY A 273 11.35 22.49 -11.12
N LYS A 274 10.09 22.94 -11.07
CA LYS A 274 9.27 23.16 -12.26
C LYS A 274 8.50 24.47 -12.14
N GLN A 275 8.44 25.24 -13.21
CA GLN A 275 7.46 26.31 -13.36
C GLN A 275 6.31 25.86 -14.25
N SER A 276 5.09 26.18 -13.84
CA SER A 276 3.89 25.70 -14.49
C SER A 276 3.58 26.46 -15.79
N SER A 277 3.19 25.71 -16.83
CA SER A 277 2.84 26.27 -18.15
C SER A 277 1.34 26.46 -18.38
N GLY A 278 0.47 26.02 -17.46
CA GLY A 278 -1.01 26.08 -17.60
C GLY A 278 -1.65 24.98 -18.42
N LEU A 279 -0.87 24.28 -19.25
CA LEU A 279 -1.40 23.25 -20.16
C LEU A 279 -1.75 21.96 -19.43
N VAL A 280 -0.81 21.43 -18.65
CA VAL A 280 -0.94 20.12 -17.97
C VAL A 280 -1.24 20.28 -16.48
N ASP A 281 -0.70 21.33 -15.87
CA ASP A 281 -0.83 21.59 -14.45
C ASP A 281 -2.17 22.26 -14.14
N LYS A 282 -2.91 21.66 -13.21
CA LYS A 282 -4.27 22.06 -12.84
C LYS A 282 -4.39 22.28 -11.34
N ILE A 283 -5.37 23.10 -10.97
CA ILE A 283 -5.96 23.17 -9.64
C ILE A 283 -7.31 22.47 -9.71
N ILE A 284 -7.60 21.65 -8.70
CA ILE A 284 -8.88 20.92 -8.60
C ILE A 284 -9.69 21.46 -7.44
N SER A 285 -10.89 21.97 -7.67
CA SER A 285 -11.76 22.40 -6.58
C SER A 285 -12.96 21.46 -6.43
N LYS A 286 -13.30 21.15 -5.18
CA LYS A 286 -14.59 20.53 -4.85
C LYS A 286 -15.72 21.42 -5.35
N ASN A 287 -16.73 20.80 -5.92
CA ASN A 287 -17.93 21.49 -6.41
C ASN A 287 -19.15 20.82 -5.78
N ASN A 288 -19.48 21.21 -4.56
CA ASN A 288 -20.58 20.63 -3.79
C ASN A 288 -21.60 21.72 -3.44
N VAL A 289 -22.88 21.40 -3.55
CA VAL A 289 -23.98 22.24 -3.05
C VAL A 289 -24.77 21.41 -2.06
N GLY A 290 -24.63 21.71 -0.76
CA GLY A 290 -25.19 20.86 0.30
C GLY A 290 -24.57 19.45 0.29
N SER A 291 -25.42 18.41 0.29
CA SER A 291 -25.00 17.00 0.19
C SER A 291 -24.77 16.52 -1.25
N ASP A 292 -25.09 17.34 -2.26
CA ASP A 292 -24.95 16.97 -3.66
C ASP A 292 -23.53 17.23 -4.17
N VAL A 293 -22.93 16.20 -4.74
CA VAL A 293 -21.58 16.20 -5.31
C VAL A 293 -21.67 16.38 -6.81
N TYR A 294 -21.07 17.44 -7.34
CA TYR A 294 -20.98 17.72 -8.77
C TYR A 294 -19.58 17.44 -9.32
N ALA A 295 -19.47 17.51 -10.66
CA ALA A 295 -18.18 17.40 -11.32
C ALA A 295 -17.19 18.44 -10.74
N PRO A 296 -15.97 18.01 -10.37
CA PRO A 296 -14.99 18.92 -9.79
C PRO A 296 -14.57 19.98 -10.81
N THR A 297 -14.27 21.18 -10.32
CA THR A 297 -13.78 22.26 -11.18
C THR A 297 -12.29 22.07 -11.43
N VAL A 298 -11.89 22.06 -12.70
CA VAL A 298 -10.50 21.90 -13.14
C VAL A 298 -10.02 23.18 -13.81
N THR A 299 -9.02 23.84 -13.24
CA THR A 299 -8.51 25.14 -13.74
C THR A 299 -7.03 25.03 -14.06
N GLY A 300 -6.61 25.47 -15.25
CA GLY A 300 -5.19 25.60 -15.60
C GLY A 300 -4.50 26.70 -14.80
N ILE A 301 -3.22 26.50 -14.47
CA ILE A 301 -2.40 27.50 -13.77
C ILE A 301 -1.09 27.76 -14.51
N THR A 302 -0.78 29.02 -14.77
CA THR A 302 0.46 29.42 -15.45
C THR A 302 1.34 30.24 -14.51
N GLY A 303 2.65 30.04 -14.59
CA GLY A 303 3.64 30.81 -13.83
C GLY A 303 3.88 30.34 -12.39
N SER A 304 3.05 29.44 -11.86
CA SER A 304 3.22 28.89 -10.51
C SER A 304 4.46 28.01 -10.40
N GLU A 305 5.24 28.20 -9.34
CA GLU A 305 6.32 27.29 -8.95
C GLU A 305 5.71 26.01 -8.38
N ARG A 306 6.20 24.86 -8.85
CA ARG A 306 5.75 23.53 -8.45
C ARG A 306 6.94 22.59 -8.31
N ILE A 307 6.74 21.52 -7.55
CA ILE A 307 7.68 20.40 -7.51
C ILE A 307 7.32 19.46 -8.66
N GLY A 308 8.18 19.36 -9.66
CA GLY A 308 8.11 18.28 -10.63
C GLY A 308 8.50 16.97 -9.96
N PHE A 309 7.74 15.90 -10.21
CA PHE A 309 8.05 14.60 -9.64
C PHE A 309 7.79 13.46 -10.62
N SER A 310 8.46 12.35 -10.39
CA SER A 310 8.18 11.07 -11.00
C SER A 310 8.32 9.98 -9.96
N ALA A 311 7.37 9.07 -9.87
CA ALA A 311 7.37 7.97 -8.92
C ALA A 311 7.03 6.66 -9.63
N ALA A 312 7.89 5.67 -9.44
CA ALA A 312 7.64 4.29 -9.82
C ALA A 312 7.83 3.37 -8.61
N LEU A 313 6.93 2.41 -8.44
CA LEU A 313 6.82 1.52 -7.29
C LEU A 313 6.39 0.15 -7.80
N SER A 314 7.03 -0.92 -7.35
CA SER A 314 6.57 -2.28 -7.58
C SER A 314 6.78 -3.16 -6.35
N THR A 315 5.81 -4.02 -6.08
CA THR A 315 5.83 -5.01 -5.00
C THR A 315 5.66 -6.40 -5.58
N GLN A 316 6.16 -7.42 -4.87
CA GLN A 316 5.89 -8.82 -5.21
C GLN A 316 4.79 -9.40 -4.32
N GLY A 317 3.94 -10.22 -4.93
CA GLY A 317 2.80 -10.83 -4.26
C GLY A 317 3.20 -11.77 -3.13
N VAL A 318 4.05 -12.75 -3.41
CA VAL A 318 4.46 -13.78 -2.43
C VAL A 318 5.88 -14.26 -2.70
N SER A 319 6.61 -14.64 -1.64
CA SER A 319 7.90 -15.32 -1.78
C SER A 319 7.72 -16.78 -2.20
N THR A 320 8.75 -17.37 -2.80
CA THR A 320 8.71 -18.76 -3.30
C THR A 320 8.39 -19.80 -2.21
N ASP A 321 8.81 -19.53 -0.98
CA ASP A 321 8.55 -20.37 0.20
C ASP A 321 7.20 -20.04 0.90
N GLY A 322 6.48 -19.02 0.45
CA GLY A 322 5.21 -18.59 1.03
C GLY A 322 5.31 -17.81 2.34
N THR A 323 6.51 -17.51 2.82
CA THR A 323 6.70 -16.91 4.16
C THR A 323 6.56 -15.39 4.19
N LYS A 324 6.61 -14.73 3.03
CA LYS A 324 6.43 -13.27 2.87
C LYS A 324 5.39 -13.00 1.80
N SER A 325 4.64 -11.91 1.97
CA SER A 325 3.65 -11.48 1.00
C SER A 325 3.41 -9.98 1.05
N THR A 326 3.01 -9.39 -0.09
CA THR A 326 2.35 -8.09 -0.11
C THR A 326 0.84 -8.32 -0.04
N SER A 327 0.17 -7.81 1.02
CA SER A 327 -1.24 -8.10 1.28
C SER A 327 -1.95 -6.96 2.02
N ILE A 328 -3.27 -6.96 1.97
CA ILE A 328 -4.17 -6.11 2.76
C ILE A 328 -5.25 -7.02 3.37
N MET A 329 -5.17 -7.25 4.68
CA MET A 329 -5.96 -8.29 5.34
C MET A 329 -6.57 -7.80 6.64
N LEU A 330 -7.86 -8.05 6.84
CA LEU A 330 -8.48 -7.99 8.15
C LEU A 330 -8.23 -9.32 8.87
N ILE A 331 -7.77 -9.28 10.12
CA ILE A 331 -7.32 -10.45 10.88
C ILE A 331 -8.16 -10.63 12.14
N ASP A 332 -8.60 -11.87 12.41
CA ASP A 332 -9.14 -12.30 13.70
C ASP A 332 -8.00 -12.55 14.70
N GLY A 333 -7.78 -11.56 15.57
CA GLY A 333 -6.83 -11.66 16.69
C GLY A 333 -7.42 -12.35 17.92
N GLY A 334 -8.65 -12.86 17.86
CA GLY A 334 -9.33 -13.46 19.00
C GLY A 334 -8.70 -14.75 19.47
N ASP A 335 -8.84 -15.03 20.77
CA ASP A 335 -8.26 -16.22 21.41
C ASP A 335 -8.79 -17.50 20.78
N ASN A 336 -7.87 -18.39 20.39
CA ASN A 336 -8.21 -19.77 20.05
C ASN A 336 -8.08 -20.63 21.32
N THR A 337 -9.16 -21.32 21.70
CA THR A 337 -9.24 -22.12 22.92
C THR A 337 -8.71 -23.55 22.76
N ASN A 338 -8.34 -23.97 21.55
CA ASN A 338 -7.86 -25.33 21.24
C ASN A 338 -6.35 -25.51 21.47
N TYR A 339 -5.73 -24.57 22.17
CA TYR A 339 -4.39 -24.72 22.68
C TYR A 339 -4.46 -25.52 23.99
N ASN A 340 -4.36 -26.85 23.85
CA ASN A 340 -4.37 -27.81 24.97
C ASN A 340 -2.95 -28.02 25.51
N GLN A 341 -2.32 -27.00 26.06
CA GLN A 341 -1.16 -27.22 26.93
C GLN A 341 -1.59 -27.24 28.40
N ALA A 342 -1.34 -28.37 29.06
CA ALA A 342 -1.38 -28.44 30.51
C ALA A 342 -0.37 -27.44 31.09
N GLY A 343 -0.86 -26.33 31.64
CA GLY A 343 -0.06 -25.39 32.42
C GLY A 343 0.44 -24.12 31.73
N SER A 344 0.25 -23.89 30.42
CA SER A 344 0.57 -22.60 29.79
C SER A 344 -0.06 -22.42 28.41
N ILE A 345 -0.61 -21.21 28.16
CA ILE A 345 -1.15 -20.69 26.89
C ILE A 345 -2.61 -21.05 26.57
N LYS A 346 -3.56 -20.28 27.15
CA LYS A 346 -4.99 -20.26 26.76
C LYS A 346 -5.38 -19.12 25.81
N SER A 347 -4.44 -18.27 25.39
CA SER A 347 -4.71 -17.07 24.58
C SER A 347 -3.63 -16.87 23.54
N THR A 348 -3.76 -17.58 22.42
CA THR A 348 -3.04 -17.27 21.19
C THR A 348 -4.06 -16.96 20.10
N PRO A 349 -3.78 -15.95 19.25
CA PRO A 349 -4.69 -15.56 18.19
C PRO A 349 -5.15 -16.72 17.31
N THR A 350 -6.40 -16.63 16.84
CA THR A 350 -7.01 -17.57 15.91
C THR A 350 -6.41 -17.43 14.51
N ASP A 351 -6.09 -16.19 14.12
CA ASP A 351 -5.42 -15.86 12.87
C ASP A 351 -6.22 -16.22 11.61
N TYR A 352 -7.55 -16.11 11.68
CA TYR A 352 -8.35 -16.01 10.46
C TYR A 352 -8.08 -14.69 9.77
N TYR A 353 -8.23 -14.67 8.46
CA TYR A 353 -8.16 -13.45 7.69
C TYR A 353 -9.18 -13.43 6.55
N ILE A 354 -9.51 -12.21 6.11
CA ILE A 354 -10.16 -11.92 4.84
C ILE A 354 -9.50 -10.69 4.23
N GLY A 355 -9.27 -10.70 2.92
CA GLY A 355 -8.75 -9.54 2.22
C GLY A 355 -8.09 -9.85 0.89
N LEU A 356 -7.29 -8.91 0.42
CA LEU A 356 -6.48 -9.06 -0.78
C LEU A 356 -5.10 -9.58 -0.37
N ARG A 357 -4.71 -10.74 -0.87
CA ARG A 357 -3.36 -11.28 -0.68
C ARG A 357 -2.64 -11.41 -2.01
N ASN A 358 -1.33 -11.64 -1.91
CA ASN A 358 -0.44 -11.83 -3.05
C ASN A 358 -0.55 -10.72 -4.10
N ILE A 359 -0.44 -9.47 -3.62
CA ILE A 359 -0.56 -8.28 -4.45
C ILE A 359 0.77 -8.02 -5.20
N ASP A 360 0.83 -8.46 -6.45
CA ASP A 360 1.81 -7.99 -7.41
C ASP A 360 1.33 -6.66 -7.98
N MET A 361 2.12 -5.60 -7.77
CA MET A 361 1.74 -4.24 -8.16
C MET A 361 2.86 -3.54 -8.90
N LEU A 362 2.47 -2.65 -9.81
CA LEU A 362 3.28 -1.62 -10.42
C LEU A 362 2.48 -0.32 -10.47
N LEU A 363 3.00 0.72 -9.83
CA LEU A 363 2.55 2.10 -9.97
C LEU A 363 3.66 2.88 -10.66
N ASN A 364 3.38 3.62 -11.73
CA ASN A 364 4.38 4.41 -12.44
C ASN A 364 3.73 5.66 -13.02
N GLY A 365 4.17 6.83 -12.58
CA GLY A 365 3.63 8.10 -13.07
C GLY A 365 4.58 9.26 -12.85
N TYR A 366 4.37 10.32 -13.62
CA TYR A 366 5.13 11.57 -13.50
C TYR A 366 4.19 12.76 -13.64
N GLY A 367 4.60 13.88 -13.06
CA GLY A 367 3.72 15.03 -12.94
C GLY A 367 4.33 16.19 -12.15
N SER A 368 3.44 16.98 -11.55
CA SER A 368 3.80 18.08 -10.65
C SER A 368 2.92 18.08 -9.41
N ILE A 369 3.47 18.60 -8.31
CA ILE A 369 2.78 18.88 -7.06
C ILE A 369 2.82 20.40 -6.82
N GLY A 370 1.66 20.98 -6.53
CA GLY A 370 1.48 22.37 -6.15
C GLY A 370 0.71 22.51 -4.83
N LEU A 371 0.93 23.63 -4.14
CA LEU A 371 0.23 24.00 -2.92
C LEU A 371 -0.61 25.25 -3.20
N GLU A 372 -1.77 25.07 -3.81
CA GLU A 372 -2.67 26.16 -4.19
C GLU A 372 -4.03 25.98 -3.51
N ASN A 373 -4.69 27.09 -3.15
CA ASN A 373 -5.99 27.10 -2.47
C ASN A 373 -6.03 26.33 -1.13
N GLY A 374 -4.89 26.22 -0.43
CA GLY A 374 -4.82 25.57 0.88
C GLY A 374 -4.98 24.03 0.82
N GLN A 375 -4.63 23.43 -0.31
CA GLN A 375 -4.68 22.00 -0.58
C GLN A 375 -3.47 21.58 -1.42
N LEU A 376 -3.22 20.28 -1.50
CA LEU A 376 -2.13 19.72 -2.32
C LEU A 376 -2.72 19.29 -3.66
N ASN A 377 -2.38 20.00 -4.74
CA ASN A 377 -2.79 19.67 -6.10
C ASN A 377 -1.71 18.82 -6.78
N VAL A 378 -2.13 17.75 -7.43
CA VAL A 378 -1.27 16.84 -8.18
C VAL A 378 -1.78 16.75 -9.62
N SER A 379 -0.89 16.99 -10.56
CA SER A 379 -1.17 16.88 -11.99
C SER A 379 -0.21 15.87 -12.62
N MET A 380 -0.74 14.71 -13.00
CA MET A 380 0.02 13.67 -13.70
C MET A 380 -0.54 13.50 -15.12
N PRO A 381 0.18 13.91 -16.19
CA PRO A 381 -0.22 13.60 -17.55
C PRO A 381 -0.24 12.09 -17.85
N SER A 382 0.52 11.29 -17.10
CA SER A 382 0.49 9.84 -17.19
C SER A 382 0.67 9.21 -15.81
N LEU A 383 -0.30 8.39 -15.44
CA LEU A 383 -0.28 7.47 -14.33
C LEU A 383 -0.65 6.09 -14.87
N LYS A 384 0.21 5.10 -14.62
CA LYS A 384 -0.03 3.68 -14.82
C LYS A 384 -0.20 3.00 -13.47
N MET A 385 -1.27 2.24 -13.32
CA MET A 385 -1.55 1.38 -12.19
C MET A 385 -1.81 -0.01 -12.72
N ILE A 386 -0.99 -0.98 -12.33
CA ILE A 386 -1.10 -2.37 -12.74
C ILE A 386 -1.06 -3.23 -11.47
N ILE A 387 -2.11 -4.02 -11.24
CA ILE A 387 -2.30 -4.82 -10.04
C ILE A 387 -2.79 -6.21 -10.43
N ALA A 388 -2.17 -7.25 -9.89
CA ALA A 388 -2.71 -8.59 -9.81
C ALA A 388 -2.76 -9.00 -8.33
N ALA A 389 -3.91 -9.48 -7.88
CA ALA A 389 -4.13 -9.86 -6.49
C ALA A 389 -5.15 -11.00 -6.39
N GLN A 390 -5.27 -11.59 -5.19
CA GLN A 390 -6.25 -12.61 -4.87
C GLN A 390 -7.12 -12.14 -3.71
N LEU A 391 -8.44 -12.09 -3.90
CA LEU A 391 -9.39 -12.00 -2.80
C LEU A 391 -9.47 -13.38 -2.15
N ALA A 392 -9.12 -13.45 -0.86
CA ALA A 392 -9.03 -14.70 -0.13
C ALA A 392 -9.59 -14.57 1.29
N ALA A 393 -10.05 -15.69 1.84
CA ALA A 393 -10.48 -15.80 3.23
C ALA A 393 -10.13 -17.19 3.78
N GLY A 394 -9.44 -17.24 4.91
CA GLY A 394 -8.94 -18.49 5.47
C GLY A 394 -8.10 -18.29 6.73
N TYR A 395 -7.22 -19.25 7.02
CA TYR A 395 -6.25 -19.16 8.11
C TYR A 395 -4.92 -18.62 7.61
N LEU A 396 -4.26 -17.77 8.40
CA LEU A 396 -2.91 -17.33 8.09
C LEU A 396 -1.89 -18.48 8.20
N PRO A 397 -0.77 -18.42 7.47
CA PRO A 397 0.20 -19.52 7.47
C PRO A 397 0.73 -19.84 8.87
N GLY A 398 0.71 -21.13 9.25
CA GLY A 398 1.14 -21.58 10.56
C GLY A 398 0.10 -21.50 11.69
N ALA A 399 -1.10 -20.97 11.40
CA ALA A 399 -2.18 -20.88 12.38
C ALA A 399 -2.73 -22.25 12.76
N LYS A 400 -3.12 -22.42 14.02
CA LYS A 400 -3.81 -23.63 14.52
C LYS A 400 -5.30 -23.49 14.26
N TYR A 401 -5.92 -24.54 13.72
CA TYR A 401 -7.36 -24.54 13.45
C TYR A 401 -8.18 -24.51 14.76
N LYS A 402 -9.34 -23.82 14.74
CA LYS A 402 -10.32 -23.87 15.83
C LYS A 402 -10.98 -25.24 15.97
N THR A 403 -11.05 -25.99 14.88
CA THR A 403 -11.52 -27.37 14.91
C THR A 403 -10.53 -28.17 14.09
N CYS A 404 -9.80 -29.09 14.74
CA CYS A 404 -8.92 -29.98 14.01
C CYS A 404 -9.77 -30.85 13.05
N PRO A 405 -9.40 -30.94 11.77
CA PRO A 405 -10.10 -31.81 10.84
C PRO A 405 -9.98 -33.27 11.30
N THR A 406 -11.01 -34.07 11.01
CA THR A 406 -11.00 -35.52 11.30
C THR A 406 -9.95 -36.28 10.49
N THR A 407 -9.57 -35.73 9.34
CA THR A 407 -8.55 -36.25 8.43
C THR A 407 -7.62 -35.08 8.03
N GLY A 408 -6.33 -35.18 8.35
CA GLY A 408 -5.34 -34.11 8.12
C GLY A 408 -4.77 -33.53 9.42
N GLY A 409 -3.90 -32.53 9.31
CA GLY A 409 -3.27 -31.85 10.45
C GLY A 409 -4.14 -30.74 11.04
N CYS A 410 -3.82 -30.34 12.27
CA CYS A 410 -4.48 -29.29 13.05
C CYS A 410 -4.01 -27.86 12.70
N TYR A 411 -3.22 -27.69 11.65
CA TYR A 411 -2.60 -26.40 11.32
C TYR A 411 -2.68 -26.07 9.83
N ALA A 412 -2.70 -24.76 9.55
CA ALA A 412 -2.47 -24.24 8.21
C ALA A 412 -1.00 -24.45 7.80
N PRO A 413 -0.72 -24.93 6.57
CA PRO A 413 0.65 -25.04 6.06
C PRO A 413 1.40 -23.70 6.14
N SER A 414 2.70 -23.73 6.45
CA SER A 414 3.52 -22.52 6.54
C SER A 414 3.67 -21.79 5.19
N ASN A 415 3.41 -22.47 4.08
CA ASN A 415 3.42 -21.93 2.73
C ASN A 415 2.01 -21.73 2.14
N GLY A 416 0.96 -21.67 2.96
CA GLY A 416 -0.44 -21.67 2.49
C GLY A 416 -0.74 -20.63 1.40
N PHE A 417 -0.03 -19.49 1.43
CA PHE A 417 -0.18 -18.41 0.45
C PHE A 417 0.36 -18.74 -0.95
N THR A 418 1.10 -19.82 -1.14
CA THR A 418 1.50 -20.30 -2.49
C THR A 418 0.42 -21.17 -3.15
N THR A 419 -0.68 -21.46 -2.45
CA THR A 419 -1.78 -22.31 -2.93
C THR A 419 -3.05 -21.47 -3.14
N ASN A 420 -4.05 -22.04 -3.81
CA ASN A 420 -5.33 -21.37 -4.07
C ASN A 420 -6.48 -21.87 -3.17
N ASN A 421 -6.20 -22.65 -2.12
CA ASN A 421 -7.21 -23.35 -1.34
C ASN A 421 -8.19 -22.43 -0.57
N ASP A 422 -7.80 -21.18 -0.35
CA ASP A 422 -8.56 -20.16 0.37
C ASP A 422 -8.89 -18.94 -0.52
N VAL A 423 -8.65 -19.04 -1.84
CA VAL A 423 -8.91 -17.97 -2.80
C VAL A 423 -10.38 -18.00 -3.21
N LEU A 424 -11.04 -16.85 -3.11
CA LEU A 424 -12.43 -16.64 -3.54
C LEU A 424 -12.49 -16.11 -4.97
N ALA A 425 -11.56 -15.22 -5.35
CA ALA A 425 -11.45 -14.68 -6.70
C ALA A 425 -10.05 -14.09 -6.94
N GLY A 426 -9.58 -14.10 -8.19
CA GLY A 426 -8.45 -13.29 -8.64
C GLY A 426 -8.91 -11.95 -9.21
N LEU A 427 -8.08 -10.93 -9.02
CA LEU A 427 -8.33 -9.56 -9.47
C LEU A 427 -7.15 -9.11 -10.33
N LYS A 428 -7.43 -8.60 -11.53
CA LYS A 428 -6.42 -7.99 -12.42
C LYS A 428 -6.91 -6.61 -12.83
N ILE A 429 -6.07 -5.61 -12.63
CA ILE A 429 -6.36 -4.23 -12.95
C ILE A 429 -5.18 -3.67 -13.74
N LYS A 430 -5.47 -3.04 -14.87
CA LYS A 430 -4.54 -2.13 -15.55
C LYS A 430 -5.29 -0.84 -15.82
N LEU A 431 -4.77 0.28 -15.36
CA LEU A 431 -5.32 1.60 -15.61
C LEU A 431 -4.16 2.51 -16.02
N ASN A 432 -4.28 3.15 -17.17
CA ASN A 432 -3.32 4.09 -17.72
C ASN A 432 -4.07 5.33 -18.20
N GLY A 433 -3.68 6.51 -17.71
CA GLY A 433 -4.36 7.74 -18.06
C GLY A 433 -3.71 8.97 -17.47
N GLY A 434 -4.21 10.13 -17.87
CA GLY A 434 -3.90 11.38 -17.20
C GLY A 434 -4.82 11.57 -16.00
N ILE A 435 -4.27 12.00 -14.87
CA ILE A 435 -5.04 12.27 -13.64
C ILE A 435 -4.64 13.63 -13.07
N ASN A 436 -5.64 14.41 -12.69
CA ASN A 436 -5.46 15.62 -11.90
C ASN A 436 -6.31 15.48 -10.64
N PHE A 437 -5.70 15.62 -9.47
CA PHE A 437 -6.42 15.51 -8.21
C PHE A 437 -5.88 16.48 -7.17
N ALA A 438 -6.70 16.75 -6.16
CA ALA A 438 -6.31 17.46 -4.95
C ALA A 438 -6.52 16.56 -3.73
N LEU A 439 -5.52 16.57 -2.84
CA LEU A 439 -5.72 16.14 -1.46
C LEU A 439 -6.20 17.36 -0.68
N VAL A 440 -7.48 17.33 -0.30
CA VAL A 440 -8.11 18.42 0.43
C VAL A 440 -8.01 18.07 1.92
N PRO A 441 -7.25 18.84 2.71
CA PRO A 441 -7.15 18.60 4.14
C PRO A 441 -8.50 18.87 4.80
N ARG A 442 -8.71 18.29 5.99
CA ARG A 442 -9.95 18.50 6.72
C ARG A 442 -10.16 19.96 7.12
N ALA A 443 -11.39 20.31 7.50
CA ALA A 443 -11.67 21.61 8.08
C ALA A 443 -10.84 21.83 9.36
N LEU A 444 -10.40 23.06 9.60
CA LEU A 444 -9.74 23.42 10.86
C LEU A 444 -10.76 23.31 11.99
N LEU A 445 -10.45 22.49 13.00
CA LEU A 445 -11.26 22.39 14.21
C LEU A 445 -10.65 23.28 15.29
N THR A 446 -11.48 24.13 15.89
CA THR A 446 -11.08 25.01 17.00
C THR A 446 -11.57 24.49 18.35
N ASP A 447 -12.49 23.52 18.34
CA ASP A 447 -13.07 22.93 19.54
C ASP A 447 -13.52 21.47 19.30
N GLN A 448 -13.43 20.62 20.33
CA GLN A 448 -13.79 19.19 20.27
C GLN A 448 -15.28 18.92 19.99
N SER A 449 -16.18 19.90 20.19
CA SER A 449 -17.59 19.80 19.81
C SER A 449 -17.76 19.61 18.30
N GLN A 450 -16.84 20.15 17.49
CA GLN A 450 -16.83 20.04 16.02
C GLN A 450 -16.32 18.68 15.51
N LEU A 451 -15.72 17.87 16.39
CA LEU A 451 -15.28 16.52 16.08
C LEU A 451 -16.50 15.57 16.08
N VAL A 452 -17.20 15.51 14.96
CA VAL A 452 -18.36 14.63 14.72
C VAL A 452 -18.05 13.65 13.60
N ASN A 453 -18.86 12.59 13.45
CA ASN A 453 -18.63 11.59 12.43
C ASN A 453 -18.57 12.23 11.03
N GLY A 454 -17.54 11.87 10.26
CA GLY A 454 -17.28 12.39 8.92
C GLY A 454 -16.43 13.66 8.86
N THR A 455 -16.19 14.39 9.96
CA THR A 455 -15.35 15.61 9.90
C THR A 455 -13.85 15.32 9.86
N ASN A 456 -13.44 14.18 10.43
CA ASN A 456 -12.06 13.72 10.42
C ASN A 456 -11.78 12.87 9.16
N ALA A 457 -11.83 13.52 7.99
CA ALA A 457 -11.73 12.89 6.69
C ALA A 457 -10.61 13.46 5.81
N LEU A 458 -9.84 12.55 5.20
CA LEU A 458 -8.97 12.89 4.08
C LEU A 458 -9.78 12.81 2.80
N ASN A 459 -9.83 13.91 2.06
CA ASN A 459 -10.60 14.01 0.82
C ASN A 459 -9.66 13.98 -0.38
N VAL A 460 -10.00 13.19 -1.39
CA VAL A 460 -9.27 13.05 -2.65
C VAL A 460 -10.24 13.32 -3.79
N VAL A 461 -10.06 14.44 -4.46
CA VAL A 461 -11.00 14.93 -5.49
C VAL A 461 -10.25 15.14 -6.78
N GLY A 462 -10.81 14.75 -7.91
CA GLY A 462 -10.07 14.84 -9.16
C GLY A 462 -10.82 14.36 -10.38
N LEU A 463 -10.07 14.33 -11.49
CA LEU A 463 -10.50 13.88 -12.79
C LEU A 463 -9.43 12.93 -13.34
N MET A 464 -9.85 11.75 -13.79
CA MET A 464 -9.03 10.81 -14.54
C MET A 464 -9.55 10.66 -15.97
N ASN A 465 -8.65 10.78 -16.94
CA ASN A 465 -8.91 10.52 -18.35
C ASN A 465 -8.18 9.24 -18.75
N LEU A 466 -8.93 8.19 -19.07
CA LEU A 466 -8.38 6.89 -19.46
C LEU A 466 -7.79 6.94 -20.86
N ASN A 467 -6.54 6.50 -21.00
CA ASN A 467 -5.82 6.49 -22.27
C ASN A 467 -6.22 5.27 -23.12
N SER A 468 -6.95 5.52 -24.21
CA SER A 468 -7.42 4.51 -25.16
C SER A 468 -6.57 4.38 -26.43
N SER A 469 -5.38 5.01 -26.47
CA SER A 469 -4.53 5.01 -27.68
C SER A 469 -3.95 3.64 -28.03
N GLN A 470 -3.97 2.68 -27.11
CA GLN A 470 -3.48 1.31 -27.32
C GLN A 470 -4.51 0.30 -26.79
N PRO A 471 -4.63 -0.88 -27.43
CA PRO A 471 -5.50 -1.95 -26.95
C PRO A 471 -5.01 -2.48 -25.60
N LEU A 472 -5.96 -2.91 -24.76
CA LEU A 472 -5.76 -3.46 -23.42
C LEU A 472 -4.93 -2.56 -22.49
N ASN A 473 -4.91 -1.25 -22.77
CA ASN A 473 -4.20 -0.28 -21.94
C ASN A 473 -4.97 0.06 -20.66
N ASN A 474 -6.27 -0.25 -20.62
CA ASN A 474 -7.09 -0.21 -19.42
C ASN A 474 -7.97 -1.46 -19.38
N VAL A 475 -7.87 -2.26 -18.32
CA VAL A 475 -8.64 -3.49 -18.11
C VAL A 475 -9.00 -3.66 -16.63
N LEU A 476 -10.15 -4.29 -16.39
CA LEU A 476 -10.54 -4.83 -15.09
C LEU A 476 -11.04 -6.26 -15.31
N GLN A 477 -10.35 -7.25 -14.75
CA GLN A 477 -10.75 -8.65 -14.85
C GLN A 477 -10.91 -9.29 -13.48
N LEU A 478 -11.94 -10.11 -13.35
CA LEU A 478 -12.20 -10.97 -12.20
C LEU A 478 -12.10 -12.43 -12.64
N SER A 479 -11.27 -13.21 -11.97
CA SER A 479 -11.06 -14.62 -12.28
C SER A 479 -11.55 -15.51 -11.15
N ASP A 480 -12.17 -16.62 -11.52
CA ASP A 480 -12.46 -17.72 -10.60
C ASP A 480 -11.16 -18.50 -10.30
N PRO A 481 -11.04 -19.14 -9.11
CA PRO A 481 -9.98 -20.12 -8.84
C PRO A 481 -9.78 -21.19 -9.93
N ASP A 482 -10.83 -21.54 -10.68
CA ASP A 482 -10.75 -22.48 -11.80
C ASP A 482 -10.10 -21.89 -13.08
N GLY A 483 -9.77 -20.60 -13.09
CA GLY A 483 -9.13 -19.89 -14.20
C GLY A 483 -10.09 -19.19 -15.17
N SER A 484 -11.39 -19.44 -15.09
CA SER A 484 -12.40 -18.71 -15.86
C SER A 484 -12.40 -17.25 -15.46
N THR A 485 -12.49 -16.32 -16.42
CA THR A 485 -12.33 -14.89 -16.15
C THR A 485 -13.40 -14.07 -16.88
N ILE A 486 -13.98 -13.08 -16.20
CA ILE A 486 -14.79 -12.02 -16.83
C ILE A 486 -14.00 -10.72 -16.84
N GLY A 487 -14.01 -10.02 -17.97
CA GLY A 487 -13.20 -8.83 -18.20
C GLY A 487 -13.99 -7.66 -18.76
N LEU A 488 -13.71 -6.46 -18.23
CA LEU A 488 -14.00 -5.19 -18.87
C LEU A 488 -12.69 -4.69 -19.49
N ASP A 489 -12.56 -4.83 -20.79
CA ASP A 489 -11.34 -4.49 -21.50
C ASP A 489 -11.52 -3.21 -22.32
N ASN A 490 -10.38 -2.59 -22.64
CA ASN A 490 -10.31 -1.36 -23.42
C ASN A 490 -11.14 -0.24 -22.79
N LEU A 491 -11.02 -0.06 -21.47
CA LEU A 491 -11.70 1.02 -20.77
C LEU A 491 -11.23 2.38 -21.29
N SER A 492 -12.16 3.30 -21.48
CA SER A 492 -11.90 4.65 -21.99
C SER A 492 -12.89 5.67 -21.43
N GLY A 493 -12.60 6.95 -21.59
CA GLY A 493 -13.46 8.06 -21.16
C GLY A 493 -12.94 8.82 -19.94
N ALA A 494 -13.76 9.75 -19.46
CA ALA A 494 -13.43 10.66 -18.38
C ALA A 494 -14.27 10.34 -17.13
N VAL A 495 -13.60 10.25 -15.98
CA VAL A 495 -14.23 9.96 -14.67
C VAL A 495 -13.78 11.01 -13.67
N GLY A 496 -14.72 11.85 -13.23
CA GLY A 496 -14.54 12.71 -12.06
C GLY A 496 -14.71 11.90 -10.79
N PHE A 497 -14.05 12.29 -9.70
CA PHE A 497 -14.20 11.64 -8.41
C PHE A 497 -14.13 12.62 -7.24
N ASP A 498 -14.93 12.36 -6.21
CA ASP A 498 -14.85 12.99 -4.87
C ASP A 498 -14.90 11.86 -3.84
N ASN A 499 -13.73 11.41 -3.42
CA ASN A 499 -13.56 10.29 -2.51
C ASN A 499 -13.12 10.81 -1.14
N SER A 500 -13.55 10.13 -0.07
CA SER A 500 -13.05 10.40 1.27
C SER A 500 -12.85 9.15 2.09
N ILE A 501 -11.83 9.18 2.94
CA ILE A 501 -11.61 8.22 4.01
C ILE A 501 -11.78 8.98 5.33
N ALA A 502 -12.81 8.61 6.09
CA ALA A 502 -13.16 9.24 7.36
C ALA A 502 -12.84 8.28 8.50
N ILE A 503 -11.94 8.68 9.39
CA ILE A 503 -11.68 7.95 10.64
C ILE A 503 -12.54 8.59 11.71
N ASN A 504 -13.50 7.84 12.24
CA ASN A 504 -14.39 8.27 13.29
C ASN A 504 -13.96 7.66 14.63
N LYS A 505 -14.71 7.97 15.70
CA LYS A 505 -14.44 7.49 17.05
C LYS A 505 -14.22 5.97 17.12
N ASP A 506 -15.11 5.19 16.50
CA ASP A 506 -15.09 3.72 16.59
C ASP A 506 -15.27 3.02 15.22
N ASN A 507 -15.11 3.75 14.11
CA ASN A 507 -15.26 3.19 12.77
C ASN A 507 -14.44 3.94 11.72
N VAL A 508 -14.22 3.28 10.58
CA VAL A 508 -13.66 3.92 9.38
C VAL A 508 -14.70 3.90 8.27
N GLY A 509 -15.01 5.06 7.71
CA GLY A 509 -15.86 5.23 6.54
C GLY A 509 -15.03 5.44 5.28
N PHE A 510 -15.36 4.69 4.23
CA PHE A 510 -14.84 4.85 2.88
C PHE A 510 -15.99 5.31 1.99
N ASN A 511 -15.90 6.53 1.47
CA ASN A 511 -16.92 7.11 0.61
C ASN A 511 -16.31 7.36 -0.76
N PHE A 512 -16.84 6.71 -1.78
CA PHE A 512 -16.41 6.86 -3.16
C PHE A 512 -17.54 7.46 -3.97
N SER A 513 -17.26 8.53 -4.70
CA SER A 513 -18.18 9.11 -5.67
C SER A 513 -17.46 9.22 -7.00
N PHE A 514 -18.03 8.57 -8.02
CA PHE A 514 -17.54 8.63 -9.40
C PHE A 514 -18.58 9.29 -10.28
N ILE A 515 -18.14 10.26 -11.08
CA ILE A 515 -18.97 11.03 -12.00
C ILE A 515 -18.49 10.72 -13.41
N PHE A 516 -19.31 9.98 -14.15
CA PHE A 516 -18.99 9.58 -15.52
C PHE A 516 -19.31 10.69 -16.49
N ASN A 517 -18.41 10.90 -17.46
CA ASN A 517 -18.51 11.96 -18.47
C ASN A 517 -18.85 13.34 -17.87
N PRO A 518 -17.99 13.88 -16.97
CA PRO A 518 -18.29 15.11 -16.23
C PRO A 518 -18.54 16.31 -17.14
N ASP A 519 -17.85 16.38 -18.29
CA ASP A 519 -18.00 17.47 -19.28
C ASP A 519 -19.17 17.25 -20.26
N LYS A 520 -19.86 16.11 -20.16
CA LYS A 520 -20.98 15.72 -21.04
C LYS A 520 -20.63 15.79 -22.53
N SER A 521 -19.39 15.43 -22.87
CA SER A 521 -18.89 15.43 -24.25
C SER A 521 -18.99 14.03 -24.87
N LYS A 522 -18.85 13.94 -26.19
CA LYS A 522 -18.85 12.64 -26.89
C LYS A 522 -17.58 11.85 -26.57
N GLU A 523 -16.47 12.56 -26.38
CA GLU A 523 -15.13 12.04 -26.11
C GLU A 523 -14.99 11.57 -24.65
N GLY A 524 -15.74 12.16 -23.72
CA GLY A 524 -15.70 11.84 -22.29
C GLY A 524 -16.56 10.64 -21.87
N VAL A 525 -17.34 10.06 -22.77
CA VAL A 525 -18.19 8.88 -22.49
C VAL A 525 -17.34 7.74 -21.95
N PHE A 526 -17.69 7.24 -20.76
CA PHE A 526 -17.02 6.07 -20.20
C PHE A 526 -17.46 4.83 -20.97
N ARG A 527 -16.50 4.07 -21.51
CA ARG A 527 -16.77 2.84 -22.26
C ARG A 527 -15.90 1.69 -21.80
N ALA A 528 -16.50 0.52 -21.65
CA ALA A 528 -15.81 -0.76 -21.73
C ALA A 528 -16.12 -1.35 -23.11
N ARG A 529 -15.22 -1.15 -24.08
CA ARG A 529 -15.46 -1.51 -25.47
C ARG A 529 -15.70 -3.01 -25.63
N ASP A 530 -15.02 -3.82 -24.82
CA ASP A 530 -15.10 -5.27 -24.87
C ASP A 530 -15.39 -5.82 -23.47
N LEU A 531 -16.65 -6.16 -23.23
CA LEU A 531 -17.03 -7.06 -22.15
C LEU A 531 -16.75 -8.48 -22.63
N ASN A 532 -15.81 -9.16 -22.02
CA ASN A 532 -15.33 -10.48 -22.45
C ASN A 532 -15.52 -11.53 -21.36
N LEU A 533 -15.89 -12.74 -21.77
CA LEU A 533 -15.70 -13.96 -21.01
C LEU A 533 -14.46 -14.69 -21.54
N TYR A 534 -13.62 -15.16 -20.65
CA TYR A 534 -12.45 -15.95 -20.95
C TYR A 534 -12.62 -17.33 -20.30
N PRO A 535 -12.81 -18.40 -21.10
CA PRO A 535 -12.93 -19.74 -20.55
C PRO A 535 -11.59 -20.20 -19.98
N ALA A 536 -11.62 -21.02 -18.93
CA ALA A 536 -10.46 -21.74 -18.46
C ALA A 536 -9.95 -22.71 -19.55
N THR A 537 -8.65 -22.72 -19.79
CA THR A 537 -7.99 -23.68 -20.68
C THR A 537 -6.95 -24.48 -19.91
N THR A 538 -7.11 -25.80 -19.87
CA THR A 538 -6.15 -26.70 -19.22
C THR A 538 -5.31 -27.39 -20.28
N THR A 539 -3.99 -27.16 -20.25
CA THR A 539 -3.03 -27.86 -21.13
C THR A 539 -1.90 -28.42 -20.27
N GLY A 540 -1.64 -29.72 -20.36
CA GLY A 540 -0.59 -30.37 -19.56
C GLY A 540 -0.80 -30.28 -18.04
N GLY A 541 -2.06 -30.20 -17.58
CA GLY A 541 -2.39 -30.08 -16.15
C GLY A 541 -2.28 -28.66 -15.57
N VAL A 542 -1.93 -27.67 -16.39
CA VAL A 542 -1.90 -26.26 -15.99
C VAL A 542 -3.13 -25.55 -16.55
N THR A 543 -3.95 -25.00 -15.67
CA THR A 543 -5.11 -24.20 -16.04
C THR A 543 -4.74 -22.73 -16.21
N THR A 544 -5.05 -22.17 -17.36
CA THR A 544 -4.75 -20.79 -17.74
C THR A 544 -5.99 -20.09 -18.29
N VAL A 545 -5.92 -18.77 -18.42
CA VAL A 545 -6.97 -17.96 -19.04
C VAL A 545 -6.93 -18.16 -20.56
N GLY A 546 -8.04 -18.63 -21.13
CA GLY A 546 -8.20 -18.89 -22.56
C GLY A 546 -8.34 -17.62 -23.40
N ASN A 547 -8.80 -17.79 -24.65
CA ASN A 547 -9.03 -16.68 -25.57
C ASN A 547 -10.35 -15.94 -25.27
N PRO A 548 -10.40 -14.61 -25.45
CA PRO A 548 -11.60 -13.82 -25.17
C PRO A 548 -12.79 -14.23 -26.04
N GLN A 549 -13.97 -14.28 -25.43
CA GLN A 549 -15.28 -14.39 -26.07
C GLN A 549 -16.06 -13.10 -25.76
N ARG A 550 -16.26 -12.24 -26.76
CA ARG A 550 -16.91 -10.94 -26.58
C ARG A 550 -18.41 -11.11 -26.33
N LEU A 551 -18.87 -10.64 -25.19
CA LEU A 551 -20.27 -10.60 -24.78
C LEU A 551 -20.95 -9.29 -25.20
N GLY A 552 -20.21 -8.18 -25.25
CA GLY A 552 -20.79 -6.89 -25.62
C GLY A 552 -19.89 -5.68 -25.34
N GLU A 553 -20.55 -4.52 -25.22
CA GLU A 553 -19.94 -3.22 -24.90
C GLU A 553 -20.80 -2.51 -23.84
N ILE A 554 -20.16 -1.81 -22.92
CA ILE A 554 -20.83 -0.94 -21.94
C ILE A 554 -20.47 0.51 -22.29
N ALA A 555 -21.47 1.38 -22.37
CA ALA A 555 -21.28 2.83 -22.54
C ALA A 555 -22.11 3.61 -21.52
N ILE A 556 -21.44 4.46 -20.73
CA ILE A 556 -22.06 5.34 -19.74
C ILE A 556 -21.85 6.79 -20.22
N THR A 557 -22.90 7.38 -20.78
CA THR A 557 -22.87 8.72 -21.38
C THR A 557 -22.92 9.85 -20.36
N GLY A 558 -23.23 9.54 -19.10
CA GLY A 558 -23.26 10.46 -17.98
C GLY A 558 -23.86 9.79 -16.76
N GLY A 559 -23.62 10.35 -15.58
CA GLY A 559 -24.24 9.87 -14.33
C GLY A 559 -23.25 9.80 -13.18
N ARG A 560 -23.75 9.37 -12.01
CA ARG A 560 -22.98 9.28 -10.77
C ARG A 560 -23.13 7.88 -10.17
N LEU A 561 -22.02 7.30 -9.75
CA LEU A 561 -21.99 6.10 -8.92
C LEU A 561 -21.42 6.48 -7.55
N ASN A 562 -22.21 6.29 -6.50
CA ASN A 562 -21.74 6.47 -5.13
C ASN A 562 -21.70 5.12 -4.44
N SER A 563 -20.62 4.89 -3.72
CA SER A 563 -20.44 3.74 -2.84
C SER A 563 -19.96 4.24 -1.50
N SER A 564 -20.60 3.77 -0.43
CA SER A 564 -20.18 4.05 0.94
C SER A 564 -20.05 2.73 1.67
N MET A 565 -18.89 2.50 2.27
CA MET A 565 -18.62 1.36 3.12
C MET A 565 -18.12 1.87 4.47
N SER A 566 -18.73 1.40 5.55
CA SER A 566 -18.24 1.65 6.91
C SER A 566 -17.79 0.35 7.53
N ILE A 567 -16.59 0.33 8.07
CA ILE A 567 -16.06 -0.79 8.85
C ILE A 567 -16.19 -0.41 10.32
N ILE A 568 -17.07 -1.13 11.02
CA ILE A 568 -17.20 -1.07 12.49
C ILE A 568 -16.67 -2.39 13.04
N PRO A 569 -15.42 -2.42 13.50
CA PRO A 569 -14.87 -3.59 14.12
C PRO A 569 -15.58 -3.90 15.43
N ARG A 570 -15.81 -5.18 15.72
CA ARG A 570 -16.33 -5.60 17.02
C ARG A 570 -15.17 -5.94 17.93
N ASP A 571 -15.25 -5.54 19.20
CA ASP A 571 -14.27 -5.91 20.24
C ASP A 571 -14.39 -7.39 20.64
N THR A 572 -15.38 -8.12 20.11
CA THR A 572 -15.58 -9.56 20.28
C THR A 572 -15.01 -10.35 19.11
N SER A 573 -14.63 -11.62 19.33
CA SER A 573 -14.18 -12.53 18.28
C SER A 573 -15.17 -12.65 17.10
N PHE A 574 -14.68 -12.99 15.91
CA PHE A 574 -15.55 -13.32 14.77
C PHE A 574 -16.35 -14.60 15.08
N ASN A 575 -17.68 -14.51 14.99
CA ASN A 575 -18.59 -15.65 15.04
C ASN A 575 -19.01 -16.00 13.61
N PHE A 576 -18.46 -17.08 13.07
CA PHE A 576 -19.00 -17.73 11.88
C PHE A 576 -19.90 -18.86 12.39
N ASN A 577 -21.22 -18.70 12.23
CA ASN A 577 -22.18 -19.76 12.52
C ASN A 577 -22.31 -20.72 11.34
#